data_AF-Q09F39-F1
#
_entry.id   AF-Q09F39-F1
#
_cell.length_a   1.000
_cell.length_b   1.000
_cell.length_c   1.000
_cell.angle_alpha   90.00
_cell.angle_beta   90.00
_cell.angle_gamma   90.00
#
_symmetry.space_group_name_H-M   'P 1'
#
loop_
_entity.id
_entity.type
_entity.pdbx_description
1 polymer ?
#
loop_
_entity_poly.entity_id
_entity_poly.type
_entity_poly.pdbx_seq_one_letter_code
_entity_poly.pdbx_strand_id
1 'polypeptide(L)'
;MLDFISILDLNDDLTRKALFEQLLVFIFTFCVMNFLAWSTVVELIWPTHFFNRRHTSSPEYIRFRTYTETVLKLSSYSDFFYILNNYYFNQKLILKN
;
A
#
# COMPACT_ATOMS: atom_id res chain seq x y z
N MET A 1 29.56 34.96 11.52
CA MET A 1 28.30 34.26 11.88
C MET A 1 27.06 35.03 11.42
N LEU A 2 27.12 36.37 11.26
CA LEU A 2 25.98 37.22 10.87
C LEU A 2 25.64 37.22 9.36
N ASP A 3 26.61 37.00 8.46
CA ASP A 3 26.37 37.17 7.02
C ASP A 3 25.41 36.13 6.41
N PHE A 4 25.30 34.93 6.98
CA PHE A 4 24.34 33.92 6.52
C PHE A 4 22.89 34.27 6.87
N ILE A 5 22.67 35.10 7.89
CA ILE A 5 21.31 35.56 8.27
C ILE A 5 20.75 36.49 7.19
N SER A 6 21.63 37.18 6.44
CA SER A 6 21.20 38.06 5.33
C SER A 6 20.51 37.31 4.18
N ILE A 7 20.64 35.98 4.08
CA ILE A 7 19.96 35.14 3.08
C ILE A 7 18.47 34.95 3.42
N LEU A 8 18.08 35.11 4.68
CA LEU A 8 16.69 34.98 5.14
C LEU A 8 15.85 36.22 4.85
N ASP A 9 16.49 37.33 4.47
CA ASP A 9 15.82 38.60 4.21
C ASP A 9 15.13 38.58 2.84
N LEU A 10 13.81 38.47 2.87
CA LEU A 10 12.93 38.47 1.69
C LEU A 10 12.37 39.85 1.37
N ASN A 11 12.46 40.82 2.29
CA ASN A 11 11.89 42.16 2.07
C ASN A 11 12.67 42.93 1.01
N ASP A 12 14.00 42.85 1.05
CA ASP A 12 14.88 43.52 0.10
C ASP A 12 15.39 42.59 -1.01
N ASP A 13 14.84 41.38 -1.18
CA ASP A 13 15.28 40.43 -2.22
C ASP A 13 15.09 40.98 -3.65
N LEU A 14 14.11 41.89 -3.81
CA LEU A 14 13.89 42.66 -5.03
C LEU A 14 15.12 43.47 -5.45
N THR A 15 15.86 44.02 -4.48
CA THR A 15 17.06 44.84 -4.73
C THR A 15 18.28 44.01 -5.13
N ARG A 16 18.27 42.71 -4.83
CA ARG A 16 19.37 41.80 -5.13
C ARG A 16 19.15 41.07 -6.46
N LYS A 17 18.10 40.24 -6.55
CA LYS A 17 17.88 39.36 -7.72
C LYS A 17 16.42 38.98 -7.98
N ALA A 18 15.51 39.01 -7.00
CA ALA A 18 14.10 38.60 -7.13
C ALA A 18 13.85 37.19 -7.72
N LEU A 19 14.87 36.32 -7.73
CA LEU A 19 14.80 34.99 -8.37
C LEU A 19 14.22 33.92 -7.45
N PHE A 20 14.32 34.12 -6.13
CA PHE A 20 13.95 33.09 -5.15
C PHE A 20 12.45 32.80 -5.18
N GLU A 21 11.60 33.83 -5.26
CA GLU A 21 10.15 33.68 -5.33
C GLU A 21 9.72 32.90 -6.59
N GLN A 22 10.32 33.20 -7.75
CA GLN A 22 10.02 32.50 -9.01
C GLN A 22 10.47 31.04 -8.96
N LEU A 23 11.64 30.77 -8.36
CA LEU A 23 12.15 29.41 -8.18
C LEU A 23 11.27 28.60 -7.24
N LEU A 24 10.75 29.20 -6.16
CA LEU A 24 9.82 28.54 -5.26
C LEU A 24 8.56 28.09 -5.97
N VAL A 25 7.96 28.95 -6.82
CA VAL A 25 6.78 28.57 -7.62
C VAL A 25 7.08 27.36 -8.51
N PHE A 26 8.25 27.32 -9.17
CA PHE A 26 8.67 26.16 -9.97
C PHE A 26 8.84 24.90 -9.11
N ILE A 27 9.48 25.00 -7.94
CA ILE A 27 9.69 23.85 -7.05
C ILE A 27 8.34 23.29 -6.56
N PHE A 28 7.41 24.15 -6.15
CA PHE A 28 6.09 23.72 -5.69
C PHE A 28 5.29 23.04 -6.81
N THR A 29 5.27 23.64 -8.00
CA THR A 29 4.57 23.04 -9.16
C THR A 29 5.19 21.71 -9.58
N PHE A 30 6.52 21.60 -9.58
CA PHE A 30 7.22 20.33 -9.84
C PHE A 30 6.90 19.28 -8.77
N CYS A 31 6.86 19.68 -7.49
CA CYS A 31 6.52 18.80 -6.39
C CYS A 31 5.09 18.26 -6.53
N VAL A 32 4.12 19.12 -6.82
CA VAL A 32 2.71 18.72 -7.06
C VAL A 32 2.62 17.77 -8.25
N MET A 33 3.30 18.06 -9.36
CA MET A 33 3.34 17.18 -10.53
C MET A 33 3.89 15.80 -10.20
N ASN A 34 5.01 15.74 -9.46
CA ASN A 34 5.59 14.47 -9.04
C ASN A 34 4.69 13.73 -8.06
N PHE A 35 4.09 14.43 -7.10
CA PHE A 35 3.16 13.82 -6.16
C PHE A 35 2.02 13.13 -6.91
N LEU A 36 1.39 13.82 -7.87
CA LEU A 36 0.30 13.26 -8.67
C LEU A 36 0.79 12.07 -9.52
N ALA A 37 1.93 12.19 -10.18
CA ALA A 37 2.46 11.13 -11.02
C ALA A 37 2.84 9.87 -10.21
N TRP A 38 3.65 10.03 -9.17
CA TRP A 38 4.17 8.92 -8.37
C TRP A 38 3.08 8.25 -7.52
N SER A 39 2.18 9.02 -6.90
CA SER A 39 1.03 8.44 -6.19
C SER A 39 0.19 7.58 -7.12
N THR A 40 -0.14 8.10 -8.30
CA THR A 40 -0.94 7.36 -9.30
C THR A 40 -0.24 6.07 -9.75
N VAL A 41 1.06 6.12 -10.05
CA VAL A 41 1.81 4.92 -10.48
C VAL A 41 1.88 3.87 -9.38
N VAL A 42 2.11 4.29 -8.13
CA VAL A 42 2.22 3.37 -7.00
C VAL A 42 0.85 2.79 -6.63
N GLU A 43 -0.21 3.60 -6.65
CA GLU A 43 -1.54 3.15 -6.27
C GLU A 43 -2.16 2.25 -7.34
N LEU A 44 -1.97 2.52 -8.64
CA LEU A 44 -2.60 1.75 -9.72
C LEU A 44 -2.09 0.31 -9.88
N ILE A 45 -1.24 -0.20 -8.98
CA ILE A 45 -0.92 -1.63 -8.89
C ILE A 45 -2.05 -2.45 -8.23
N TRP A 46 -2.88 -1.83 -7.38
CA TRP A 46 -3.90 -2.55 -6.61
C TRP A 46 -4.99 -3.21 -7.47
N PRO A 47 -5.51 -2.60 -8.57
CA PRO A 47 -6.57 -3.22 -9.37
C PRO A 47 -6.08 -4.52 -10.02
N THR A 48 -4.89 -4.50 -10.60
CA THR A 48 -4.27 -5.66 -11.24
C THR A 48 -3.99 -6.76 -10.23
N HIS A 49 -3.41 -6.43 -9.07
CA HIS A 49 -3.15 -7.42 -8.02
C HIS A 49 -4.46 -8.04 -7.52
N PHE A 50 -5.48 -7.23 -7.27
CA PHE A 50 -6.79 -7.68 -6.79
C PHE A 50 -7.49 -8.62 -7.79
N PHE A 51 -7.48 -8.24 -9.06
CA PHE A 51 -8.06 -9.04 -10.13
C PHE A 51 -7.33 -10.39 -10.24
N ASN A 52 -6.01 -10.36 -10.31
CA ASN A 52 -5.20 -11.56 -10.47
C ASN A 52 -5.39 -12.54 -9.31
N ARG A 53 -5.40 -12.07 -8.05
CA ARG A 53 -5.56 -12.95 -6.88
C ARG A 53 -6.90 -13.69 -6.82
N ARG A 54 -7.90 -13.27 -7.60
CA ARG A 54 -9.27 -13.79 -7.58
C ARG A 54 -9.67 -14.53 -8.85
N HIS A 55 -9.18 -14.12 -10.01
CA HIS A 55 -9.73 -14.56 -11.29
C HIS A 55 -8.78 -15.37 -12.16
N THR A 56 -7.48 -15.43 -11.86
CA THR A 56 -6.51 -16.12 -12.73
C THR A 56 -6.31 -17.59 -12.41
N SER A 57 -6.86 -18.11 -11.31
CA SER A 57 -6.76 -19.53 -11.00
C SER A 57 -7.65 -20.34 -11.94
N SER A 58 -7.06 -21.32 -12.64
CA SER A 58 -7.77 -22.28 -13.48
C SER A 58 -7.77 -23.67 -12.83
N PRO A 59 -8.85 -24.46 -12.95
CA PRO A 59 -8.93 -25.83 -12.43
C PRO A 59 -7.86 -26.78 -12.99
N GLU A 60 -7.32 -26.48 -14.16
CA GLU A 60 -6.29 -27.28 -14.82
C GLU A 60 -4.92 -27.17 -14.14
N TYR A 61 -4.72 -26.17 -13.26
CA TYR A 61 -3.47 -25.92 -12.57
C TYR A 61 -3.64 -25.91 -11.05
N ILE A 62 -2.55 -26.24 -10.36
CA ILE A 62 -2.52 -26.21 -8.89
C ILE A 62 -2.35 -24.78 -8.41
N ARG A 63 -3.30 -24.30 -7.61
CA ARG A 63 -3.17 -23.04 -6.87
C ARG A 63 -2.47 -23.29 -5.53
N PHE A 64 -1.21 -22.88 -5.43
CA PHE A 64 -0.46 -22.94 -4.18
C PHE A 64 -0.92 -21.88 -3.19
N ARG A 65 -0.87 -22.23 -1.90
CA ARG A 65 -1.21 -21.34 -0.78
C ARG A 65 -0.05 -20.38 -0.51
N THR A 66 -0.35 -19.09 -0.34
CA THR A 66 0.66 -18.09 0.00
C THR A 66 0.91 -18.01 1.51
N TYR A 67 1.93 -17.24 1.89
CA TYR A 67 2.24 -16.94 3.30
C TYR A 67 1.02 -16.41 4.06
N THR A 68 0.37 -15.37 3.53
CA THR A 68 -0.79 -14.74 4.18
C THR A 68 -1.97 -15.70 4.32
N GLU A 69 -2.30 -16.47 3.29
CA GLU A 69 -3.35 -17.49 3.34
C GLU A 69 -3.04 -18.64 4.33
N THR A 70 -1.76 -18.89 4.60
CA THR A 70 -1.30 -19.90 5.57
C THR A 70 -1.49 -19.39 6.99
N VAL A 71 -0.98 -18.19 7.28
CA VAL A 71 -1.14 -17.53 8.57
C VAL A 71 -2.63 -17.37 8.90
N LEU A 72 -3.44 -16.91 7.93
CA LEU A 72 -4.87 -16.70 8.15
C LEU A 72 -5.62 -18.00 8.47
N LYS A 73 -5.28 -19.10 7.81
CA LYS A 73 -5.93 -20.41 8.06
C LYS A 73 -5.57 -20.99 9.42
N LEU A 74 -4.35 -20.78 9.89
CA LEU A 74 -3.85 -21.42 11.11
C LEU A 74 -4.10 -20.59 12.37
N SER A 75 -4.02 -19.27 12.27
CA SER A 75 -4.01 -18.37 13.44
C SER A 75 -5.20 -17.43 13.54
N SER A 76 -5.99 -17.30 12.47
CA SER A 76 -7.14 -16.38 12.44
C SER A 76 -8.37 -17.02 11.81
N TYR A 77 -8.58 -18.31 12.07
CA TYR A 77 -9.84 -18.96 11.73
C TYR A 77 -10.94 -18.51 12.70
N SER A 78 -12.18 -18.48 12.22
CA SER A 78 -13.33 -18.13 13.06
C SER A 78 -13.78 -19.30 13.94
N ASP A 79 -14.52 -19.00 15.01
CA ASP A 79 -15.09 -20.01 15.92
C ASP A 79 -15.96 -21.03 15.16
N PHE A 80 -16.72 -20.57 14.17
CA PHE A 80 -17.50 -21.45 13.31
C PHE A 80 -16.63 -22.48 12.57
N PHE A 81 -15.47 -22.06 12.06
CA PHE A 81 -14.55 -22.98 11.39
C PHE A 81 -14.03 -24.04 12.37
N TYR A 82 -13.67 -23.64 13.59
CA TYR A 82 -13.22 -24.57 14.63
C TYR A 82 -14.29 -25.59 15.01
N ILE A 83 -15.50 -25.12 15.31
CA ILE A 83 -16.63 -25.97 15.73
C ILE A 83 -16.99 -26.94 14.61
N LEU A 84 -17.05 -26.47 13.36
CA LEU A 84 -17.40 -27.31 12.22
C LEU A 84 -16.39 -28.45 12.01
N ASN A 85 -15.09 -28.14 12.09
CA ASN A 85 -14.07 -29.19 11.96
C ASN A 85 -14.20 -30.23 13.07
N ASN A 86 -14.34 -29.81 14.33
CA ASN A 86 -14.52 -30.73 15.45
C ASN A 86 -15.82 -31.54 15.34
N TYR A 87 -16.91 -30.91 14.90
CA TYR A 87 -18.17 -31.60 14.66
C TYR A 87 -18.00 -32.74 13.64
N TYR A 88 -17.35 -32.47 12.49
CA TYR A 88 -17.10 -33.52 11.50
C TYR A 88 -16.20 -34.64 12.02
N PHE A 89 -15.13 -34.31 12.74
CA PHE A 89 -14.24 -35.31 13.33
C PHE A 89 -14.98 -36.18 14.35
N ASN A 90 -15.75 -35.57 15.23
CA ASN A 90 -16.49 -36.29 16.26
C ASN A 90 -17.56 -37.20 15.65
N GLN A 91 -18.37 -36.71 14.71
CA GLN A 91 -19.44 -37.51 14.12
C GLN A 91 -18.90 -38.64 13.24
N LYS A 92 -17.96 -38.34 12.33
CA LYS A 92 -17.53 -39.31 11.31
C LYS A 92 -16.44 -40.25 11.78
N LEU A 93 -15.48 -39.77 12.57
CA LEU A 93 -14.30 -40.56 12.93
C LEU A 93 -14.43 -41.22 14.31
N ILE A 94 -15.06 -40.53 15.27
CA ILE A 94 -15.15 -41.02 16.65
C ILE A 94 -16.47 -41.78 16.87
N LEU A 95 -17.60 -41.10 16.66
CA LEU A 95 -18.92 -41.64 16.93
C LEU A 95 -19.40 -42.59 15.81
N LYS A 96 -18.84 -42.47 14.60
CA LYS A 96 -19.17 -43.26 13.40
C LYS A 96 -20.69 -43.36 13.13
N ASN A 97 -21.40 -42.27 13.40
CA ASN A 97 -22.80 -42.09 12.99
C ASN A 97 -22.88 -41.59 11.55
#